data_AF-A0A7Y2JE20-F1
#
_entry.id   AF-A0A7Y2JE20-F1
#
_cell.length_a   1.000
_cell.length_b   1.000
_cell.length_c   1.000
_cell.angle_alpha   90.00
_cell.angle_beta   90.00
_cell.angle_gamma   90.00
#
_symmetry.space_group_name_H-M   'P 1'
#
loop_
_entity.id
_entity.type
_entity.pdbx_description
1 polymer ?
#
loop_
_entity_poly.entity_id
_entity_poly.type
_entity_poly.pdbx_seq_one_letter_code
_entity_poly.pdbx_strand_id
1 'polypeptide(L)'
;AILSGTTLPLALLCLGGSFSFERARTGFRLAAIAAGIKILLMTALAVAIYRWLDLAGDDLRVGVIMMGCPTAVVTYVMASQLKGDTDLAGTIIVVSTAASAATISGWLFLLQAAGW
;
A
#
# COMPACT_ATOMS: atom_id res chain seq x y z
N ALA A 1 -14.63 16.76 -15.06
CA ALA A 1 -14.99 16.37 -13.68
C ALA A 1 -15.36 14.89 -13.59
N ILE A 2 -16.31 14.38 -14.39
CA ILE A 2 -16.79 12.99 -14.30
C ILE A 2 -15.69 11.96 -14.68
N LEU A 3 -14.85 12.25 -15.68
CA LEU A 3 -13.74 11.36 -16.06
C LEU A 3 -12.68 11.19 -14.97
N SER A 4 -12.46 12.20 -14.12
CA SER A 4 -11.37 12.18 -13.13
C SER A 4 -11.58 11.10 -12.05
N GLY A 5 -12.83 10.82 -11.68
CA GLY A 5 -13.18 9.80 -10.69
C GLY A 5 -13.02 8.36 -11.21
N THR A 6 -13.09 8.16 -12.54
CA THR A 6 -12.91 6.85 -13.16
C THR A 6 -11.47 6.57 -13.59
N THR A 7 -10.61 7.58 -13.61
CA THR A 7 -9.19 7.42 -13.97
C THR A 7 -8.46 6.45 -13.06
N LEU A 8 -8.67 6.51 -11.73
CA LEU A 8 -8.01 5.61 -10.78
C LEU A 8 -8.40 4.14 -10.99
N PRO A 9 -9.70 3.76 -11.01
CA PRO A 9 -10.08 2.39 -11.25
C PRO A 9 -9.68 1.90 -12.66
N LEU A 10 -9.77 2.73 -13.69
CA LEU A 10 -9.28 2.37 -15.03
C LEU A 10 -7.76 2.15 -15.06
N ALA A 11 -6.98 3.01 -14.39
CA ALA A 11 -5.53 2.84 -14.30
C ALA A 11 -5.15 1.55 -13.58
N LEU A 12 -5.83 1.21 -12.48
CA LEU A 12 -5.65 -0.07 -11.79
C LEU A 12 -6.03 -1.26 -12.67
N LEU A 13 -7.12 -1.15 -13.43
CA LEU A 13 -7.60 -2.22 -14.31
C LEU A 13 -6.66 -2.43 -15.49
N CYS A 14 -6.13 -1.37 -16.10
CA CYS A 14 -5.11 -1.44 -17.14
C CYS A 14 -3.77 -1.98 -16.61
N LEU A 15 -3.34 -1.57 -15.41
CA LEU A 15 -2.12 -2.07 -14.79
C LEU A 15 -2.25 -3.55 -14.43
N GLY A 16 -3.41 -3.97 -13.91
CA GLY A 16 -3.74 -5.38 -13.66
C GLY A 16 -3.86 -6.21 -14.94
N GLY A 17 -4.45 -5.66 -16.01
CA GLY A 17 -4.57 -6.34 -17.31
C GLY A 17 -3.24 -6.45 -18.07
N SER A 18 -2.31 -5.52 -17.84
CA SER A 18 -0.95 -5.55 -18.41
C SER A 18 0.02 -6.34 -17.53
N PHE A 19 -0.46 -6.93 -16.44
CA PHE A 19 0.35 -7.64 -15.46
C PHE A 19 0.78 -9.01 -16.00
N SER A 20 2.09 -9.22 -16.13
CA SER A 20 2.65 -10.54 -16.47
C SER A 20 3.09 -11.27 -15.20
N PHE A 21 2.43 -12.38 -14.90
CA PHE A 21 2.75 -13.22 -13.73
C PHE A 21 4.19 -13.76 -13.76
N GLU A 22 4.72 -13.97 -14.97
CA GLU A 22 6.08 -14.44 -15.20
C GLU A 22 7.13 -13.37 -14.82
N ARG A 23 6.86 -12.10 -15.17
CA ARG A 23 7.71 -10.95 -14.77
C ARG A 23 7.58 -10.62 -13.29
N ALA A 24 6.37 -10.77 -12.75
CA ALA A 24 6.11 -10.56 -11.34
C ALA A 24 6.91 -11.52 -10.46
N ARG A 25 7.08 -12.78 -10.88
CA ARG A 25 7.82 -13.80 -10.12
C ARG A 25 9.29 -13.43 -9.92
N THR A 26 9.93 -12.80 -10.91
CA THR A 26 11.33 -12.39 -10.86
C THR A 26 11.56 -11.25 -9.84
N GLY A 27 10.59 -10.34 -9.70
CA GLY A 27 10.62 -9.21 -8.76
C GLY A 27 9.89 -9.44 -7.43
N PHE A 28 9.14 -10.54 -7.28
CA PHE A 28 8.21 -10.77 -6.17
C PHE A 28 8.88 -10.71 -4.80
N ARG A 29 10.09 -11.28 -4.66
CA ARG A 29 10.81 -11.27 -3.40
C ARG A 29 11.18 -9.83 -2.97
N LEU A 30 11.62 -9.01 -3.92
CA LEU A 30 11.94 -7.61 -3.66
C LEU A 30 10.67 -6.80 -3.37
N ALA A 31 9.60 -7.04 -4.13
CA ALA A 31 8.31 -6.38 -3.94
C ALA A 31 7.66 -6.74 -2.60
N ALA A 32 7.74 -8.00 -2.17
CA ALA A 32 7.24 -8.47 -0.88
C ALA A 32 8.04 -7.90 0.29
N ILE A 33 9.38 -7.82 0.18
CA ILE A 33 10.23 -7.17 1.20
C ILE A 33 9.93 -5.68 1.25
N ALA A 34 9.83 -4.99 0.10
CA ALA A 34 9.53 -3.57 0.04
C ALA A 34 8.13 -3.24 0.59
N ALA A 35 7.12 -4.03 0.22
CA ALA A 35 5.77 -3.92 0.75
C ALA A 35 5.73 -4.24 2.25
N GLY A 36 6.45 -5.28 2.69
CA GLY A 36 6.57 -5.65 4.10
C GLY A 36 7.23 -4.56 4.94
N ILE A 37 8.36 -4.00 4.51
CA ILE A 37 9.03 -2.90 5.19
C ILE A 37 8.12 -1.67 5.21
N LYS A 38 7.53 -1.29 4.07
CA LYS A 38 6.69 -0.10 4.01
C LYS A 38 5.46 -0.25 4.90
N ILE A 39 4.75 -1.37 4.83
CA ILE A 39 3.47 -1.51 5.53
C ILE A 39 3.71 -1.87 7.01
N LEU A 40 4.61 -2.79 7.36
CA LEU A 40 4.81 -3.16 8.77
C LEU A 40 5.57 -2.07 9.53
N LEU A 41 6.68 -1.59 8.97
CA LEU A 41 7.57 -0.66 9.66
C LEU A 41 6.95 0.74 9.74
N MET A 42 6.37 1.26 8.66
CA MET A 42 5.75 2.59 8.71
C MET A 42 4.48 2.61 9.56
N THR A 43 3.65 1.56 9.53
CA THR A 43 2.45 1.51 10.38
C THR A 43 2.82 1.36 11.86
N ALA A 44 3.83 0.55 12.19
CA ALA A 44 4.32 0.45 13.56
C ALA A 44 4.91 1.78 14.06
N LEU A 45 5.72 2.47 13.24
CA LEU A 45 6.24 3.80 13.54
C LEU A 45 5.12 4.82 13.71
N ALA A 46 4.10 4.77 12.86
CA ALA A 46 2.94 5.66 12.94
C ALA A 46 2.17 5.45 14.24
N VAL A 47 1.89 4.20 14.62
CA VAL A 47 1.24 3.88 15.91
C VAL A 47 2.06 4.43 17.07
N ALA A 48 3.39 4.25 17.05
CA ALA A 48 4.27 4.77 18.11
C ALA A 48 4.22 6.31 18.19
N ILE A 49 4.25 7.01 17.04
CA ILE A 49 4.17 8.48 16.98
C ILE A 49 2.80 8.98 17.42
N TYR A 50 1.71 8.36 16.94
CA TYR A 50 0.36 8.73 17.33
C TYR A 50 0.13 8.52 18.82
N ARG A 51 0.72 7.47 19.39
CA ARG A 51 0.67 7.25 20.84
C ARG A 51 1.47 8.29 21.62
N TRP A 52 2.62 8.71 21.10
CA TRP A 52 3.42 9.78 21.70
C TRP A 52 2.71 11.14 21.66
N LEU A 53 1.87 11.35 20.63
CA LEU A 53 0.98 12.51 20.50
C LEU A 53 -0.34 12.37 21.28
N ASP A 54 -0.50 11.30 22.07
CA ASP A 54 -1.70 10.99 22.86
C ASP A 54 -3.00 10.86 22.04
N LEU A 55 -2.91 10.48 20.76
CA LEU A 55 -4.09 10.14 19.96
C LEU A 55 -4.72 8.83 20.45
N ALA A 56 -6.03 8.83 20.63
CA ALA A 56 -6.81 7.70 21.11
C ALA A 56 -8.12 7.51 20.32
N GLY A 57 -8.71 6.32 20.42
CA GLY A 57 -10.00 6.00 19.81
C GLY A 57 -9.98 6.05 18.28
N ASP A 58 -10.96 6.73 17.69
CA ASP A 58 -11.18 6.74 16.24
C ASP A 58 -10.07 7.46 15.47
N ASP A 59 -9.46 8.51 16.03
CA ASP A 59 -8.38 9.25 15.38
C ASP A 59 -7.14 8.36 15.14
N LEU A 60 -6.82 7.50 16.13
CA LEU A 60 -5.74 6.53 16.00
C LEU A 60 -6.06 5.49 14.92
N ARG A 61 -7.29 4.98 14.91
CA ARG A 61 -7.74 3.96 13.94
C ARG A 61 -7.71 4.50 12.52
N VAL A 62 -8.20 5.72 12.30
CA VAL A 62 -8.14 6.41 11.00
C VAL A 62 -6.69 6.63 10.56
N GLY A 63 -5.82 7.10 11.46
CA GLY A 63 -4.40 7.26 11.17
C GLY A 63 -3.72 5.97 10.74
N VAL A 64 -4.01 4.86 11.41
CA VAL A 64 -3.49 3.53 11.05
C VAL A 64 -4.02 3.06 9.69
N ILE A 65 -5.31 3.29 9.39
CA ILE A 65 -5.87 2.97 8.07
C ILE A 65 -5.14 3.77 6.97
N MET A 66 -4.90 5.06 7.18
CA MET A 66 -4.19 5.92 6.23
C MET A 66 -2.75 5.44 6.00
N MET A 67 -2.06 5.01 7.05
CA MET A 67 -0.67 4.52 6.95
C MET A 67 -0.58 3.10 6.38
N GLY A 68 -1.64 2.29 6.53
CA GLY A 68 -1.77 0.98 5.91
C GLY A 68 -2.11 1.02 4.41
N CYS A 69 -2.39 2.20 3.84
CA CYS A 69 -2.72 2.33 2.42
C CYS A 69 -1.62 1.75 1.49
N PRO A 70 -2.00 1.06 0.41
CA PRO A 70 -1.05 0.45 -0.50
C PRO A 70 -0.27 1.50 -1.31
N THR A 71 0.74 1.05 -2.06
CA THR A 71 1.54 1.95 -2.90
C THR A 71 0.69 2.57 -4.01
N ALA A 72 0.79 3.89 -4.16
CA ALA A 72 0.00 4.64 -5.12
C ALA A 72 0.29 4.24 -6.57
N VAL A 73 -0.77 4.14 -7.37
CA VAL A 73 -0.71 3.78 -8.80
C VAL A 73 0.18 4.73 -9.61
N VAL A 74 0.28 5.99 -9.17
CA VAL A 74 1.13 7.01 -9.78
C VAL A 74 2.61 6.62 -9.81
N THR A 75 3.06 5.73 -8.90
CA THR A 75 4.44 5.21 -8.91
C THR A 75 4.79 4.52 -10.21
N TYR A 76 3.83 3.86 -10.89
CA TYR A 76 4.06 3.26 -12.21
C TYR A 76 4.34 4.32 -13.28
N VAL A 77 3.53 5.39 -13.30
CA VAL A 77 3.72 6.52 -14.23
C VAL A 77 5.04 7.22 -13.96
N MET A 78 5.38 7.44 -12.69
CA MET A 78 6.65 8.07 -12.30
C MET A 78 7.86 7.21 -12.67
N ALA A 79 7.79 5.88 -12.49
CA ALA A 79 8.85 4.97 -12.91
C ALA A 79 9.08 5.06 -14.43
N SER A 80 8.02 5.10 -15.22
CA SER A 80 8.10 5.28 -16.68
C SER A 80 8.78 6.59 -17.05
N GLN A 81 8.41 7.69 -16.40
CA GLN A 81 8.97 9.02 -16.70
C GLN A 81 10.43 9.18 -16.26
N LEU A 82 10.83 8.51 -15.18
CA LEU A 82 12.18 8.61 -14.62
C LEU A 82 13.15 7.56 -15.19
N LYS A 83 12.77 6.82 -16.24
CA LYS A 83 13.54 5.68 -16.78
C LYS A 83 13.84 4.61 -15.71
N GLY A 84 12.93 4.45 -14.75
CA GLY A 84 12.95 3.39 -13.76
C GLY A 84 12.34 2.09 -14.27
N ASP A 85 12.33 1.06 -13.42
CA ASP A 85 11.76 -0.24 -13.75
C ASP A 85 10.23 -0.25 -13.56
N THR A 86 9.50 -0.17 -14.67
CA THR A 86 8.03 -0.14 -14.69
C THR A 86 7.40 -1.49 -14.36
N ASP A 87 8.04 -2.60 -14.77
CA ASP A 87 7.58 -3.96 -14.45
C ASP A 87 7.68 -4.21 -12.92
N LEU A 88 8.77 -3.78 -12.29
CA LEU A 88 8.94 -3.84 -10.85
C LEU A 88 7.96 -2.93 -10.11
N ALA A 89 7.77 -1.68 -10.58
CA ALA A 89 6.82 -0.75 -9.99
C ALA A 89 5.38 -1.30 -10.03
N GLY A 90 4.97 -1.89 -11.16
CA GLY A 90 3.67 -2.54 -11.29
C GLY A 90 3.52 -3.73 -10.33
N THR A 91 4.55 -4.55 -10.20
CA THR A 91 4.61 -5.67 -9.25
C THR A 91 4.46 -5.20 -7.81
N ILE A 92 5.13 -4.11 -7.41
CA ILE A 92 5.00 -3.53 -6.07
C ILE A 92 3.58 -3.03 -5.81
N ILE A 93 2.94 -2.38 -6.79
CA ILE A 93 1.56 -1.88 -6.65
C ILE A 93 0.59 -3.05 -6.41
N VAL A 94 0.65 -4.10 -7.23
CA VAL A 94 -0.25 -5.26 -7.08
C VAL A 94 -0.01 -5.99 -5.76
N VAL A 95 1.25 -6.29 -5.43
CA VAL A 95 1.61 -6.99 -4.19
C VAL A 95 1.23 -6.18 -2.96
N SER A 96 1.53 -4.87 -2.93
CA SER A 96 1.19 -4.02 -1.79
C SER A 96 -0.33 -3.82 -1.64
N THR A 97 -1.08 -3.79 -2.74
CA THR A 97 -2.55 -3.72 -2.71
C THR A 97 -3.17 -4.99 -2.13
N ALA A 98 -2.71 -6.16 -2.57
CA ALA A 98 -3.16 -7.43 -1.99
C ALA A 98 -2.76 -7.55 -0.51
N ALA A 99 -1.54 -7.16 -0.16
CA ALA A 99 -1.04 -7.18 1.21
C ALA A 99 -1.72 -6.17 2.14
N SER A 100 -2.16 -5.01 1.63
CA SER A 100 -2.78 -3.98 2.47
C SER A 100 -4.11 -4.44 3.04
N ALA A 101 -4.90 -5.22 2.30
CA ALA A 101 -6.14 -5.79 2.81
C ALA A 101 -5.91 -6.63 4.07
N ALA A 102 -4.93 -7.55 4.03
CA ALA A 102 -4.57 -8.36 5.19
C ALA A 102 -3.95 -7.52 6.33
N THR A 103 -3.12 -6.53 5.98
CA THR A 103 -2.36 -5.78 6.98
C THR A 103 -3.21 -4.74 7.70
N ILE A 104 -4.09 -4.00 7.00
CA ILE A 104 -5.03 -3.06 7.61
C ILE A 104 -5.96 -3.82 8.57
N SER A 105 -6.53 -4.93 8.12
CA SER A 105 -7.36 -5.78 8.98
C SER A 105 -6.58 -6.31 10.19
N GLY A 106 -5.33 -6.74 10.01
CA GLY A 106 -4.47 -7.22 11.10
C GLY A 106 -4.16 -6.13 12.14
N TRP A 107 -3.80 -4.93 11.71
CA TRP A 107 -3.51 -3.82 12.63
C TRP A 107 -4.75 -3.32 13.37
N LEU A 108 -5.89 -3.22 12.69
CA LEU A 108 -7.16 -2.87 13.34
C LEU A 108 -7.56 -3.90 14.38
N PHE A 109 -7.40 -5.19 14.07
CA PHE A 109 -7.64 -6.27 15.04
C PHE A 109 -6.69 -6.18 16.24
N LEU A 110 -5.41 -5.90 16.01
CA LEU A 110 -4.42 -5.72 17.09
C LEU A 110 -4.76 -4.53 18.00
N LEU A 111 -5.14 -3.39 17.42
CA LEU A 111 -5.56 -2.22 18.19
C LEU A 111 -6.81 -2.52 19.02
N GLN A 112 -7.80 -3.19 18.42
CA GLN A 112 -9.02 -3.58 19.11
C GLN A 112 -8.75 -4.60 20.23
N ALA A 113 -7.86 -5.57 20.00
CA ALA A 113 -7.43 -6.56 21.00
C ALA A 113 -6.61 -5.93 22.15
N ALA A 114 -5.85 -4.87 21.86
CA ALA A 114 -5.15 -4.07 22.88
C ALA A 114 -6.10 -3.16 23.70
N GLY A 115 -7.40 -3.15 23.36
CA GLY A 115 -8.43 -2.36 24.05
C GLY A 115 -8.43 -0.88 23.67
N TRP A 116 -7.93 -0.52 22.48
CA TRP A 116 -7.82 0.85 21.98
C TRP A 116 -8.87 1.14 20.89
#